data_AF-A0A9Q6EN56-F1
#
_entry.id   AF-A0A9Q6EN56-F1
#
_cell.length_a   1.000
_cell.length_b   1.000
_cell.length_c   1.000
_cell.angle_alpha   90.00
_cell.angle_beta   90.00
_cell.angle_gamma   90.00
#
_symmetry.space_group_name_H-M   'P 1'
#
loop_
_entity.id
_entity.type
_entity.pdbx_description
1 polymer ?
#
loop_
_entity_poly.entity_id
_entity_poly.type
_entity_poly.pdbx_seq_one_letter_code
_entity_poly.pdbx_strand_id
1 'polypeptide(L)'
;MEQMNLISPEIMAEISNANSTKLPDNTRKMLQILASLNTPKELLASLLEIAEFSLHHVRYLAGPLVIHRSPWSDTIPQWLKFACIQDRLELIFTEYEQDQVGVSSTATEVLTYMMPATYEAPLHRDYADLYLWVGNEVLTKYDKLPKGCKSFYEFISDGATSNASNNRIIHFNQVKNEFNYLSRSIRRSIVKHAAQEGWGKRNVNAKSNLDSTQSTPTPKPSSNSTVQMSLF
;
A
#
# COMPACT_ATOMS: atom_id res chain seq x y z
N MET A 1 26.97 51.60 -4.12
CA MET A 1 26.38 50.46 -4.84
C MET A 1 25.77 49.55 -3.78
N GLU A 2 24.51 49.79 -3.41
CA GLU A 2 23.75 48.87 -2.56
C GLU A 2 22.61 48.34 -3.42
N GLN A 3 22.62 47.03 -3.65
CA GLN A 3 21.59 46.34 -4.42
C GLN A 3 20.31 46.30 -3.56
N MET A 4 19.24 46.88 -4.09
CA MET A 4 17.89 46.76 -3.52
C MET A 4 17.44 45.30 -3.63
N ASN A 5 17.32 44.63 -2.48
CA ASN A 5 16.59 43.36 -2.39
C ASN A 5 15.10 43.64 -2.61
N LEU A 6 14.61 43.36 -3.82
CA LEU A 6 13.27 43.72 -4.30
C LEU A 6 12.13 42.81 -3.78
N ILE A 7 12.40 41.90 -2.83
CA ILE A 7 11.38 40.97 -2.34
C ILE A 7 11.48 40.89 -0.83
N SER A 8 10.42 41.31 -0.15
CA SER A 8 10.29 41.20 1.30
C SER A 8 10.22 39.73 1.72
N PRO A 9 10.77 39.37 2.90
CA PRO A 9 10.75 37.99 3.40
C PRO A 9 9.33 37.42 3.58
N GLU A 10 8.35 38.30 3.73
CA GLU A 10 6.92 37.97 3.81
C GLU A 10 6.37 37.48 2.46
N ILE A 11 6.76 38.12 1.34
CA ILE A 11 6.41 37.66 -0.02
C ILE A 11 7.12 36.34 -0.34
N MET A 12 8.35 36.14 0.13
CA MET A 12 9.04 34.86 0.00
C MET A 12 8.35 33.72 0.78
N ALA A 13 7.76 34.03 1.95
CA ALA A 13 6.98 33.07 2.73
C ALA A 13 5.61 32.75 2.07
N GLU A 14 4.95 33.74 1.46
CA GLU A 14 3.71 33.52 0.68
C GLU A 14 3.97 32.73 -0.61
N ILE A 15 5.05 33.01 -1.34
CA ILE A 15 5.46 32.22 -2.52
C ILE A 15 5.83 30.79 -2.12
N SER A 16 6.49 30.61 -0.97
CA SER A 16 6.76 29.30 -0.37
C SER A 16 5.47 28.52 -0.07
N ASN A 17 4.46 29.17 0.51
CA ASN A 17 3.17 28.54 0.81
C ASN A 17 2.32 28.28 -0.44
N ALA A 18 2.40 29.12 -1.46
CA ALA A 18 1.74 28.91 -2.76
C ALA A 18 2.33 27.72 -3.53
N ASN A 19 3.56 27.33 -3.24
CA ASN A 19 4.22 26.14 -3.78
C ASN A 19 3.92 24.85 -2.98
N SER A 20 3.10 24.90 -1.92
CA SER A 20 2.55 23.69 -1.29
C SER A 20 1.42 23.15 -2.16
N THR A 21 1.78 22.46 -3.24
CA THR A 21 0.85 21.83 -4.18
C THR A 21 0.21 20.58 -3.57
N LYS A 22 -0.54 20.75 -2.48
CA LYS A 22 -1.37 19.67 -1.95
C LYS A 22 -2.42 19.30 -3.00
N LEU A 23 -2.57 18.00 -3.25
CA LEU A 23 -3.52 17.48 -4.23
C LEU A 23 -4.93 18.00 -3.88
N PRO A 24 -5.70 18.59 -4.82
CA PRO A 24 -7.05 19.05 -4.53
C PRO A 24 -7.92 17.93 -3.98
N ASP A 25 -8.71 18.20 -2.93
CA ASP A 25 -9.57 17.20 -2.26
C ASP A 25 -10.50 16.44 -3.21
N ASN A 26 -10.97 17.12 -4.26
CA ASN A 26 -11.81 16.50 -5.29
C ASN A 26 -11.06 15.44 -6.10
N THR A 27 -9.80 15.70 -6.44
CA THR A 27 -8.93 14.74 -7.15
C THR A 27 -8.61 13.54 -6.26
N ARG A 28 -8.35 13.77 -4.96
CA ARG A 28 -8.15 12.70 -3.98
C ARG A 28 -9.37 11.79 -3.88
N LYS A 29 -10.56 12.38 -3.70
CA LYS A 29 -11.84 11.64 -3.64
C LYS A 29 -12.11 10.88 -4.94
N MET A 30 -11.85 11.48 -6.10
CA MET A 30 -11.99 10.82 -7.39
C MET A 30 -11.10 9.57 -7.48
N LEU A 31 -9.83 9.67 -7.11
CA LEU A 31 -8.91 8.54 -7.13
C LEU A 31 -9.33 7.43 -6.14
N GLN A 32 -9.82 7.80 -4.96
CA GLN A 32 -10.37 6.84 -3.99
C GLN A 32 -11.61 6.11 -4.53
N ILE A 33 -12.52 6.82 -5.21
CA ILE A 33 -13.68 6.22 -5.88
C ILE A 33 -13.22 5.29 -7.00
N LEU A 34 -12.25 5.69 -7.82
CA LEU A 34 -11.72 4.81 -8.85
C LEU A 34 -11.11 3.53 -8.24
N ALA A 35 -10.36 3.63 -7.14
CA ALA A 35 -9.84 2.48 -6.44
C ALA A 35 -10.94 1.57 -5.84
N SER A 36 -12.09 2.13 -5.45
CA SER A 36 -13.23 1.33 -4.97
C SER A 36 -13.97 0.60 -6.09
N LEU A 37 -13.90 1.11 -7.33
CA LEU A 37 -14.50 0.52 -8.52
C LEU A 37 -13.64 -0.56 -9.20
N ASN A 38 -12.65 -1.13 -8.50
CA ASN A 38 -11.72 -2.12 -9.04
C ASN A 38 -10.99 -1.62 -10.32
N THR A 39 -10.61 -0.34 -10.33
CA THR A 39 -9.83 0.24 -11.43
C THR A 39 -8.44 -0.44 -11.49
N PRO A 40 -7.93 -0.74 -12.70
CA PRO A 40 -6.57 -1.27 -12.86
C PRO A 40 -5.53 -0.39 -12.16
N LYS A 41 -4.66 -1.01 -11.34
CA LYS A 41 -3.63 -0.29 -10.56
C LYS A 41 -2.67 0.48 -11.46
N GLU A 42 -2.45 0.01 -12.68
CA GLU A 42 -1.60 0.65 -13.68
C GLU A 42 -2.19 2.01 -14.11
N LEU A 43 -3.52 2.09 -14.24
CA LEU A 43 -4.19 3.35 -14.55
C LEU A 43 -4.07 4.33 -13.38
N LEU A 44 -4.29 3.87 -12.16
CA LEU A 44 -4.12 4.69 -10.96
C LEU A 44 -2.67 5.19 -10.81
N ALA A 45 -1.69 4.31 -11.04
CA ALA A 45 -0.27 4.69 -10.99
C ALA A 45 0.09 5.71 -12.09
N SER A 46 -0.47 5.56 -13.29
CA SER A 46 -0.29 6.54 -14.37
C SER A 46 -0.88 7.91 -14.00
N LEU A 47 -2.04 7.94 -13.33
CA LEU A 47 -2.65 9.17 -12.83
C LEU A 47 -1.79 9.82 -11.74
N LEU A 48 -1.18 9.02 -10.86
CA LEU A 48 -0.23 9.54 -9.86
C LEU A 48 1.03 10.13 -10.51
N GLU A 49 1.53 9.50 -11.58
CA GLU A 49 2.68 10.02 -12.35
C GLU A 49 2.34 11.37 -13.01
N ILE A 50 1.14 11.50 -13.59
CA ILE A 50 0.64 12.78 -14.14
C ILE A 50 0.47 13.85 -13.05
N ALA A 51 0.05 13.44 -11.85
CA ALA A 51 -0.09 14.30 -10.68
C ALA A 51 1.23 14.58 -9.95
N GLU A 52 2.38 14.27 -10.57
CA GLU A 52 3.73 14.56 -10.06
C GLU A 52 4.04 13.93 -8.68
N PHE A 53 3.42 12.80 -8.35
CA PHE A 53 3.80 12.04 -7.17
C PHE A 53 5.23 11.49 -7.31
N SER A 54 5.89 11.28 -6.18
CA SER A 54 7.23 10.69 -6.16
C SER A 54 7.28 9.36 -6.93
N LEU A 55 8.42 9.11 -7.58
CA LEU A 55 8.69 7.85 -8.28
C LEU A 55 8.46 6.62 -7.39
N HIS A 56 8.74 6.74 -6.10
CA HIS A 56 8.53 5.68 -5.14
C HIS A 56 7.05 5.40 -4.87
N HIS A 57 6.20 6.44 -4.82
CA HIS A 57 4.75 6.27 -4.71
C HIS A 57 4.16 5.58 -5.93
N VAL A 58 4.53 6.04 -7.13
CA VAL A 58 4.07 5.45 -8.40
C VAL A 58 4.46 3.97 -8.47
N ARG A 59 5.72 3.64 -8.18
CA ARG A 59 6.21 2.24 -8.18
C ARG A 59 5.53 1.37 -7.12
N TYR A 60 5.28 1.93 -5.94
CA TYR A 60 4.62 1.18 -4.88
C TYR A 60 3.17 0.84 -5.25
N LEU A 61 2.44 1.77 -5.90
CA LEU A 61 1.09 1.49 -6.37
C LEU A 61 1.06 0.51 -7.55
N ALA A 62 1.92 0.74 -8.56
CA ALA A 62 1.97 -0.08 -9.77
C ALA A 62 2.45 -1.52 -9.53
N GLY A 63 3.34 -1.69 -8.54
CA GLY A 63 4.01 -2.97 -8.31
C GLY A 63 3.06 -4.13 -8.02
N PRO A 64 3.52 -5.37 -8.22
CA PRO A 64 2.72 -6.56 -7.96
C PRO A 64 2.34 -6.69 -6.49
N LEU A 65 1.31 -7.50 -6.19
CA LEU A 65 1.11 -7.97 -4.82
C LEU A 65 2.18 -9.00 -4.49
N VAL A 66 2.81 -8.87 -3.33
CA VAL A 66 3.80 -9.84 -2.84
C VAL A 66 3.08 -10.82 -1.94
N ILE A 67 3.12 -12.09 -2.30
CA ILE A 67 2.44 -13.18 -1.60
C ILE A 67 3.47 -14.23 -1.18
N HIS A 68 3.27 -14.87 -0.03
CA HIS A 68 4.15 -15.97 0.37
C HIS A 68 4.03 -17.15 -0.61
N ARG A 69 5.17 -17.68 -1.05
CA ARG A 69 5.22 -18.77 -2.03
C ARG A 69 4.71 -20.06 -1.40
N SER A 70 3.45 -20.37 -1.62
CA SER A 70 2.80 -21.54 -1.02
C SER A 70 1.71 -22.10 -1.94
N PRO A 71 1.42 -23.43 -1.89
CA PRO A 71 0.27 -24.03 -2.56
C PRO A 71 -1.07 -23.38 -2.16
N TRP A 72 -1.10 -22.70 -1.02
CA TRP A 72 -2.28 -22.01 -0.51
C TRP A 72 -2.43 -20.57 -1.02
N SER A 73 -1.61 -20.12 -1.96
CA SER A 73 -1.70 -18.74 -2.50
C SER A 73 -3.08 -18.40 -3.08
N ASP A 74 -3.79 -19.40 -3.59
CA ASP A 74 -5.12 -19.24 -4.19
C ASP A 74 -6.24 -19.12 -3.15
N THR A 75 -5.98 -19.42 -1.87
CA THR A 75 -6.99 -19.26 -0.80
C THR A 75 -7.16 -17.82 -0.36
N ILE A 76 -6.29 -16.90 -0.79
CA ILE A 76 -6.38 -15.49 -0.44
C ILE A 76 -7.66 -14.90 -1.06
N PRO A 77 -8.58 -14.38 -0.22
CA PRO A 77 -9.84 -13.83 -0.72
C PRO A 77 -9.62 -12.70 -1.72
N GLN A 78 -10.42 -12.69 -2.79
CA GLN A 78 -10.28 -11.67 -3.84
C GLN A 78 -10.51 -10.25 -3.31
N TRP A 79 -11.44 -10.07 -2.35
CA TRP A 79 -11.67 -8.78 -1.70
C TRP A 79 -10.43 -8.25 -0.96
N LEU A 80 -9.61 -9.14 -0.39
CA LEU A 80 -8.41 -8.77 0.35
C LEU A 80 -7.32 -8.26 -0.60
N LYS A 81 -7.20 -8.88 -1.78
CA LYS A 81 -6.30 -8.41 -2.85
C LYS A 81 -6.67 -7.00 -3.33
N PHE A 82 -7.97 -6.70 -3.43
CA PHE A 82 -8.45 -5.35 -3.78
C PHE A 82 -8.24 -4.34 -2.66
N ALA A 83 -8.48 -4.75 -1.40
CA ALA A 83 -8.20 -3.95 -0.22
C ALA A 83 -6.73 -3.49 -0.17
N CYS A 84 -5.77 -4.34 -0.54
CA CYS A 84 -4.36 -3.95 -0.63
C CYS A 84 -4.15 -2.72 -1.54
N ILE A 85 -4.80 -2.66 -2.71
CA ILE A 85 -4.64 -1.54 -3.65
C ILE A 85 -5.23 -0.26 -3.06
N GLN A 86 -6.40 -0.36 -2.43
CA GLN A 86 -7.04 0.78 -1.76
C GLN A 86 -6.17 1.34 -0.64
N ASP A 87 -5.64 0.45 0.21
CA ASP A 87 -4.79 0.85 1.32
C ASP A 87 -3.44 1.42 0.88
N ARG A 88 -2.86 0.90 -0.21
CA ARG A 88 -1.66 1.52 -0.81
C ARG A 88 -1.94 2.95 -1.23
N LEU A 89 -3.06 3.20 -1.90
CA LEU A 89 -3.43 4.53 -2.36
C LEU A 89 -3.67 5.49 -1.18
N GLU A 90 -4.39 5.03 -0.14
CA GLU A 90 -4.61 5.81 1.07
C GLU A 90 -3.28 6.17 1.75
N LEU A 91 -2.40 5.18 1.93
CA LEU A 91 -1.08 5.38 2.53
C LEU A 91 -0.23 6.37 1.70
N ILE A 92 -0.23 6.25 0.37
CA ILE A 92 0.48 7.18 -0.52
C ILE A 92 -0.03 8.61 -0.35
N PHE A 93 -1.35 8.82 -0.21
CA PHE A 93 -1.88 10.16 0.02
C PHE A 93 -1.44 10.72 1.37
N THR A 94 -1.45 9.90 2.43
CA THR A 94 -0.95 10.33 3.74
C THR A 94 0.54 10.68 3.69
N GLU A 95 1.36 9.86 3.02
CA GLU A 95 2.79 10.12 2.83
C GLU A 95 3.05 11.40 2.04
N TYR A 96 2.29 11.62 0.96
CA TYR A 96 2.37 12.82 0.14
C TYR A 96 1.97 14.08 0.91
N GLU A 97 0.90 14.04 1.70
CA GLU A 97 0.48 15.17 2.55
C GLU A 97 1.51 15.54 3.63
N GLN A 98 2.39 14.60 3.97
CA GLN A 98 3.47 14.76 4.94
C GLN A 98 4.82 15.07 4.28
N ASP A 99 4.86 15.25 2.95
CA ASP A 99 6.10 15.42 2.17
C ASP A 99 7.12 14.29 2.41
N GLN A 100 6.63 13.06 2.57
CA GLN A 100 7.43 11.87 2.88
C GLN A 100 7.25 10.78 1.82
N VAL A 101 8.21 9.85 1.81
CA VAL A 101 8.09 8.57 1.10
C VAL A 101 8.19 7.48 2.15
N GLY A 102 7.12 6.72 2.32
CA GLY A 102 7.11 5.64 3.31
C GLY A 102 8.00 4.47 2.92
N VAL A 103 8.44 3.77 3.96
CA VAL A 103 9.32 2.60 3.84
C VAL A 103 8.60 1.29 4.13
N SER A 104 7.41 1.34 4.73
CA SER A 104 6.64 0.18 5.17
C SER A 104 5.42 -0.04 4.28
N SER A 105 5.03 -1.30 4.09
CA SER A 105 3.74 -1.66 3.49
C SER A 105 2.58 -1.53 4.49
N THR A 106 1.35 -1.71 3.99
CA THR A 106 0.13 -1.64 4.82
C THR A 106 -0.07 -2.94 5.61
N ALA A 107 -0.88 -2.90 6.68
CA ALA A 107 -1.25 -4.09 7.44
C ALA A 107 -2.02 -5.12 6.58
N THR A 108 -2.82 -4.65 5.63
CA THR A 108 -3.53 -5.49 4.66
C THR A 108 -2.58 -6.29 3.78
N GLU A 109 -1.47 -5.70 3.36
CA GLU A 109 -0.43 -6.42 2.63
C GLU A 109 0.31 -7.44 3.49
N VAL A 110 0.59 -7.09 4.75
CA VAL A 110 1.19 -8.03 5.71
C VAL A 110 0.28 -9.24 5.93
N LEU A 111 -1.03 -9.01 6.17
CA LEU A 111 -2.02 -10.08 6.31
C LEU A 111 -2.09 -10.95 5.05
N THR A 112 -2.16 -10.32 3.87
CA THR A 112 -2.22 -11.01 2.58
C THR A 112 -0.99 -11.90 2.35
N TYR A 113 0.19 -11.40 2.70
CA TYR A 113 1.43 -12.15 2.60
C TYR A 113 1.44 -13.35 3.56
N MET A 114 1.03 -13.15 4.82
CA MET A 114 1.12 -14.17 5.87
C MET A 114 0.05 -15.25 5.78
N MET A 115 -1.14 -14.94 5.26
CA MET A 115 -2.28 -15.86 5.21
C MET A 115 -1.93 -17.25 4.63
N PRO A 116 -1.34 -17.38 3.44
CA PRO A 116 -0.99 -18.71 2.91
C PRO A 116 0.15 -19.38 3.68
N ALA A 117 1.04 -18.63 4.35
CA ALA A 117 2.06 -19.20 5.22
C ALA A 117 1.44 -19.90 6.43
N THR A 118 0.34 -19.35 6.99
CA THR A 118 -0.37 -19.97 8.13
C THR A 118 -1.02 -21.31 7.80
N TYR A 119 -1.36 -21.55 6.54
CA TYR A 119 -1.93 -22.81 6.07
C TYR A 119 -0.87 -23.86 5.74
N GLU A 120 0.36 -23.43 5.48
CA GLU A 120 1.47 -24.31 5.14
C GLU A 120 2.09 -24.96 6.38
N ALA A 121 2.34 -24.18 7.43
CA ALA A 121 2.92 -24.67 8.67
C ALA A 121 2.55 -23.76 9.85
N PRO A 122 2.64 -24.26 11.10
CA PRO A 122 2.54 -23.44 12.29
C PRO A 122 3.59 -22.32 12.29
N LEU A 123 3.17 -21.08 12.56
CA LEU A 123 4.07 -19.94 12.68
C LEU A 123 4.81 -19.95 14.03
N HIS A 124 6.01 -19.37 14.05
CA HIS A 124 6.65 -18.98 15.32
C HIS A 124 5.74 -18.01 16.08
N ARG A 125 5.80 -18.04 17.42
CA ARG A 125 4.91 -17.27 18.31
C ARG A 125 4.81 -15.79 17.92
N ASP A 126 5.93 -15.13 17.66
CA ASP A 126 5.94 -13.69 17.34
C ASP A 126 5.20 -13.37 16.03
N TYR A 127 5.32 -14.26 15.03
CA TYR A 127 4.60 -14.13 13.76
C TYR A 127 3.14 -14.57 13.88
N ALA A 128 2.81 -15.50 14.77
CA ALA A 128 1.43 -15.81 15.09
C ALA A 128 0.75 -14.59 15.74
N ASP A 129 1.39 -13.95 16.72
CA ASP A 129 0.88 -12.73 17.36
C ASP A 129 0.74 -11.60 16.33
N LEU A 130 1.73 -11.42 15.43
CA LEU A 130 1.63 -10.47 14.33
C LEU A 130 0.42 -10.76 13.43
N TYR A 131 0.22 -12.02 13.02
CA TYR A 131 -0.89 -12.44 12.16
C TYR A 131 -2.25 -12.13 12.79
N LEU A 132 -2.42 -12.45 14.07
CA LEU A 132 -3.65 -12.16 14.81
C LEU A 132 -3.88 -10.66 14.95
N TRP A 133 -2.83 -9.88 15.23
CA TRP A 133 -2.93 -8.43 15.31
C TRP A 133 -3.32 -7.80 13.97
N VAL A 134 -2.60 -8.10 12.86
CA VAL A 134 -2.96 -7.54 11.54
C VAL A 134 -4.33 -8.04 11.08
N GLY A 135 -4.68 -9.30 11.39
CA GLY A 135 -6.00 -9.85 11.12
C GLY A 135 -7.11 -9.03 11.77
N ASN A 136 -6.96 -8.70 13.05
CA ASN A 136 -7.90 -7.83 13.75
C ASN A 136 -8.04 -6.45 13.09
N GLU A 137 -6.91 -5.77 12.81
CA GLU A 137 -6.92 -4.43 12.22
C GLU A 137 -7.65 -4.41 10.88
N VAL A 138 -7.33 -5.36 10.00
CA VAL A 138 -7.87 -5.40 8.64
C VAL A 138 -9.34 -5.83 8.64
N LEU A 139 -9.70 -6.87 9.40
CA LEU A 139 -11.09 -7.33 9.45
C LEU A 139 -12.02 -6.28 10.05
N THR A 140 -11.54 -5.52 11.05
CA THR A 140 -12.29 -4.41 11.64
C THR A 140 -12.42 -3.25 10.64
N LYS A 141 -11.33 -2.86 9.97
CA LYS A 141 -11.34 -1.79 8.97
C LYS A 141 -12.34 -2.02 7.83
N TYR A 142 -12.46 -3.27 7.37
CA TYR A 142 -13.28 -3.64 6.22
C TYR A 142 -14.65 -4.26 6.57
N ASP A 143 -15.05 -4.20 7.84
CA ASP A 143 -16.31 -4.77 8.34
C ASP A 143 -16.50 -6.23 7.90
N LYS A 144 -15.46 -7.05 8.09
CA LYS A 144 -15.44 -8.48 7.75
C LYS A 144 -15.62 -9.39 8.96
N LEU A 145 -15.89 -8.80 10.13
CA LEU A 145 -16.25 -9.54 11.32
C LEU A 145 -17.73 -9.94 11.30
N PRO A 146 -18.12 -11.03 11.98
CA PRO A 146 -19.52 -11.38 12.15
C PRO A 146 -20.33 -10.28 12.83
N LYS A 147 -21.62 -10.21 12.52
CA LYS A 147 -22.53 -9.19 13.07
C LYS A 147 -22.51 -9.22 14.60
N GLY A 148 -22.26 -8.07 15.22
CA GLY A 148 -22.23 -7.91 16.67
C GLY A 148 -20.85 -8.06 17.30
N CYS A 149 -19.83 -8.53 16.57
CA CYS A 149 -18.45 -8.54 17.04
C CYS A 149 -17.76 -7.22 16.65
N LYS A 150 -17.13 -6.54 17.62
CA LYS A 150 -16.36 -5.31 17.38
C LYS A 150 -14.89 -5.58 17.09
N SER A 151 -14.38 -6.74 17.50
CA SER A 151 -13.00 -7.15 17.27
C SER A 151 -12.90 -8.64 16.97
N PHE A 152 -11.79 -9.03 16.35
CA PHE A 152 -11.47 -10.43 16.15
C PHE A 152 -11.33 -11.18 17.48
N TYR A 153 -10.80 -10.52 18.51
CA TYR A 153 -10.63 -11.10 19.85
C TYR A 153 -11.96 -11.43 20.54
N GLU A 154 -13.00 -10.61 20.32
CA GLU A 154 -14.36 -10.92 20.78
C GLU A 154 -14.94 -12.13 20.04
N PHE A 155 -14.67 -12.23 18.74
CA PHE A 155 -15.16 -13.34 17.92
C PHE A 155 -14.56 -14.69 18.34
N ILE A 156 -13.25 -14.72 18.64
CA ILE A 156 -12.58 -15.96 19.09
C ILE A 156 -12.75 -16.24 20.58
N SER A 157 -13.28 -15.29 21.35
CA SER A 157 -13.56 -15.52 22.77
C SER A 157 -14.82 -16.33 22.94
N ASP A 158 -14.70 -17.50 23.55
CA ASP A 158 -15.84 -18.33 23.90
C ASP A 158 -16.55 -17.68 25.10
N GLY A 159 -17.78 -17.19 24.90
CA GLY A 159 -18.54 -16.41 25.89
C GLY A 159 -18.77 -17.09 27.26
N ALA A 160 -18.30 -18.34 27.43
CA ALA A 160 -18.34 -19.10 28.67
C ALA A 160 -17.10 -18.92 29.59
N THR A 161 -16.00 -18.34 29.12
CA THR A 161 -14.77 -18.15 29.91
C THR A 161 -14.57 -16.70 30.37
N SER A 162 -15.64 -16.00 30.72
CA SER A 162 -15.58 -14.62 31.24
C SER A 162 -14.80 -14.46 32.56
N ASN A 163 -14.39 -15.57 33.19
CA ASN A 163 -13.60 -15.60 34.42
C ASN A 163 -12.14 -16.06 34.22
N ALA A 164 -11.69 -16.32 32.99
CA ALA A 164 -10.29 -16.57 32.71
C ALA A 164 -9.68 -15.31 32.06
N SER A 165 -8.69 -14.75 32.73
CA SER A 165 -7.83 -13.63 32.37
C SER A 165 -7.03 -13.78 31.05
N ASN A 166 -7.54 -14.52 30.05
CA ASN A 166 -6.76 -15.08 28.95
C ASN A 166 -7.12 -14.57 27.55
N ASN A 167 -8.05 -13.61 27.39
CA ASN A 167 -8.19 -12.93 26.09
C ASN A 167 -7.06 -11.91 25.94
N ARG A 168 -5.85 -12.39 25.61
CA ARG A 168 -4.67 -11.54 25.43
C ARG A 168 -4.84 -10.73 24.15
N ILE A 169 -5.41 -9.53 24.30
CA ILE A 169 -5.41 -8.52 23.23
C ILE A 169 -3.96 -8.20 22.90
N ILE A 170 -3.59 -8.41 21.64
CA ILE A 170 -2.25 -8.07 21.17
C ILE A 170 -2.27 -6.59 20.79
N HIS A 171 -1.30 -5.84 21.32
CA HIS A 171 -1.13 -4.42 21.00
C HIS A 171 0.03 -4.26 20.02
N PHE A 172 -0.02 -3.21 19.19
CA PHE A 172 1.00 -2.92 18.19
C PHE A 172 2.43 -2.93 18.76
N ASN A 173 2.65 -2.42 19.98
CA ASN A 173 3.97 -2.41 20.62
C ASN A 173 4.59 -3.81 20.77
N GLN A 174 3.78 -4.87 20.88
CA GLN A 174 4.26 -6.25 21.02
C GLN A 174 4.75 -6.83 19.69
N VAL A 175 4.19 -6.38 18.56
CA VAL A 175 4.44 -6.93 17.21
C VAL A 175 5.19 -5.94 16.32
N LYS A 176 5.63 -4.81 16.89
CA LYS A 176 6.18 -3.67 16.16
C LYS A 176 7.42 -4.04 15.34
N ASN A 177 8.29 -4.89 15.87
CA ASN A 177 9.56 -5.20 15.21
C ASN A 177 9.32 -6.06 13.96
N GLU A 178 8.49 -7.07 14.11
CA GLU A 178 8.09 -8.08 13.13
C GLU A 178 7.25 -7.42 12.05
N PHE A 179 6.30 -6.56 12.45
CA PHE A 179 5.54 -5.72 11.53
C PHE A 179 6.47 -4.83 10.70
N ASN A 180 7.39 -4.10 11.35
CA ASN A 180 8.31 -3.20 10.64
C ASN A 180 9.26 -3.96 9.70
N TYR A 181 9.77 -5.10 10.14
CA TYR A 181 10.65 -5.94 9.33
C TYR A 181 9.91 -6.45 8.08
N LEU A 182 8.77 -7.09 8.27
CA LEU A 182 8.01 -7.73 7.21
C LEU A 182 7.42 -6.69 6.24
N SER A 183 6.81 -5.64 6.76
CA SER A 183 6.22 -4.58 5.94
C SER A 183 7.25 -3.85 5.08
N ARG A 184 8.46 -3.61 5.61
CA ARG A 184 9.56 -3.04 4.82
C ARG A 184 10.04 -3.98 3.72
N SER A 185 10.16 -5.27 4.03
CA SER A 185 10.57 -6.29 3.06
C SER A 185 9.56 -6.38 1.90
N ILE A 186 8.26 -6.43 2.23
CA ILE A 186 7.16 -6.43 1.25
C ILE A 186 7.25 -5.20 0.36
N ARG A 187 7.26 -3.98 0.94
CA ARG A 187 7.34 -2.74 0.16
C ARG A 187 8.57 -2.65 -0.73
N ARG A 188 9.74 -3.07 -0.22
CA ARG A 188 10.97 -3.13 -1.02
C ARG A 188 10.82 -4.01 -2.24
N SER A 189 10.22 -5.18 -2.07
CA SER A 189 10.01 -6.11 -3.18
C SER A 189 9.03 -5.56 -4.21
N ILE A 190 7.92 -4.97 -3.78
CA ILE A 190 6.93 -4.32 -4.66
C ILE A 190 7.61 -3.27 -5.54
N VAL A 191 8.33 -2.33 -4.92
CA VAL A 191 9.01 -1.24 -5.62
C VAL A 191 10.10 -1.76 -6.55
N LYS A 192 10.85 -2.79 -6.13
CA LYS A 192 11.88 -3.43 -6.96
C LYS A 192 11.28 -4.05 -8.21
N HIS A 193 10.19 -4.79 -8.09
CA HIS A 193 9.51 -5.41 -9.23
C HIS A 193 8.93 -4.36 -10.18
N ALA A 194 8.25 -3.32 -9.65
CA ALA A 194 7.75 -2.23 -10.49
C ALA A 194 8.87 -1.53 -11.28
N ALA A 195 10.04 -1.33 -10.66
CA ALA A 195 11.19 -0.74 -11.33
C ALA A 195 11.74 -1.65 -12.46
N GLN A 196 11.71 -2.98 -12.27
CA GLN A 196 12.09 -3.95 -13.29
C GLN A 196 11.12 -3.94 -14.47
N GLU A 197 9.82 -3.77 -14.21
CA GLU A 197 8.77 -3.61 -15.24
C GLU A 197 8.83 -2.25 -15.96
N GLY A 198 9.69 -1.34 -15.51
CA GLY A 198 9.94 -0.06 -16.19
C GLY A 198 9.12 1.12 -15.67
N TRP A 199 8.40 0.97 -14.57
CA TRP A 199 7.61 2.05 -13.98
C TRP A 199 8.48 3.25 -13.55
N GLY A 200 8.07 4.43 -14.00
CA GLY A 200 8.70 5.73 -13.76
C GLY A 200 10.09 5.90 -14.38
N LYS A 201 10.26 5.34 -15.59
CA LYS A 201 11.39 5.65 -16.50
C LYS A 201 11.02 6.71 -17.55
N ARG A 202 9.77 7.18 -17.60
CA ARG A 202 9.34 8.18 -18.58
C ARG A 202 9.85 9.56 -18.16
N ASN A 203 10.91 10.01 -18.82
CA ASN A 203 11.34 11.40 -18.75
C ASN A 203 10.24 12.29 -19.35
N VAL A 204 9.56 13.08 -18.51
CA VAL A 204 8.55 14.07 -18.95
C VAL A 204 9.17 15.20 -19.80
N ASN A 205 10.50 15.23 -19.97
CA ASN A 205 11.22 16.16 -20.86
C ASN A 205 11.83 15.50 -22.11
N ALA A 206 11.12 14.58 -22.76
CA ALA A 206 11.45 14.20 -24.14
C ALA A 206 10.70 15.12 -25.11
N LYS A 207 11.36 16.20 -25.56
CA LYS A 207 10.93 16.93 -26.76
C LYS A 207 10.65 15.93 -27.87
N SER A 208 9.46 16.04 -28.45
CA SER A 208 8.95 15.20 -29.52
C SER A 208 9.91 15.15 -30.71
N ASN A 209 10.44 13.98 -31.01
CA ASN A 209 10.69 13.58 -32.39
C ASN A 209 9.64 12.53 -32.74
N LEU A 210 8.50 13.03 -33.23
CA LEU A 210 7.57 12.25 -34.03
C LEU A 210 8.27 11.97 -35.36
N ASP A 211 8.85 10.79 -35.50
CA ASP A 211 8.86 10.01 -36.73
C ASP A 211 9.62 8.70 -36.51
N SER A 212 8.86 7.63 -36.27
CA SER A 212 9.14 6.26 -36.75
C SER A 212 8.05 5.33 -36.25
N THR A 213 7.11 5.06 -37.13
CA THR A 213 6.20 3.93 -37.07
C THR A 213 6.99 2.62 -37.07
N GLN A 214 6.86 1.80 -36.03
CA GLN A 214 7.04 0.34 -36.16
C GLN A 214 6.35 -0.45 -35.04
N SER A 215 5.33 -1.20 -35.47
CA SER A 215 4.83 -2.50 -35.01
C SER A 215 4.70 -2.78 -33.51
N THR A 216 3.43 -2.77 -33.08
CA THR A 216 2.86 -3.31 -31.85
C THR A 216 3.12 -4.82 -31.66
N PRO A 217 3.46 -5.28 -30.44
CA PRO A 217 3.04 -6.58 -29.95
C PRO A 217 1.80 -6.42 -29.08
N THR A 218 0.81 -7.26 -29.35
CA THR A 218 -0.48 -7.40 -28.67
C THR A 218 -0.33 -7.45 -27.14
N PRO A 219 -1.13 -6.70 -26.35
CA PRO A 219 -1.11 -6.82 -24.90
C PRO A 219 -1.83 -8.12 -24.49
N LYS A 220 -1.14 -8.97 -23.73
CA LYS A 220 -1.79 -10.06 -23.00
C LYS A 220 -2.76 -9.45 -21.97
N PRO A 221 -3.92 -10.08 -21.70
CA PRO A 221 -4.91 -9.57 -20.78
C PRO A 221 -4.31 -9.43 -19.37
N SER A 222 -4.53 -8.26 -18.75
CA SER A 222 -4.04 -7.89 -17.43
C SER A 222 -4.73 -8.70 -16.34
N SER A 223 -4.13 -9.81 -15.93
CA SER A 223 -4.40 -10.43 -14.64
C SER A 223 -3.63 -9.65 -13.57
N ASN A 224 -4.26 -9.31 -12.45
CA ASN A 224 -3.62 -8.73 -11.27
C ASN A 224 -2.28 -9.42 -10.97
N SER A 225 -1.17 -8.80 -11.36
CA SER A 225 0.14 -9.42 -11.29
C SER A 225 0.51 -9.68 -9.83
N THR A 226 0.75 -10.95 -9.52
CA THR A 226 1.11 -11.45 -8.20
C THR A 226 2.52 -11.99 -8.27
N VAL A 227 3.38 -11.62 -7.34
CA VAL A 227 4.73 -12.16 -7.19
C VAL A 227 4.79 -12.98 -5.92
N GLN A 228 5.30 -14.20 -6.04
CA GLN A 228 5.53 -15.10 -4.91
C GLN A 228 6.96 -14.95 -4.38
N MET A 229 7.11 -14.85 -3.05
CA MET A 229 8.41 -14.87 -2.38
C MET A 229 8.34 -15.72 -1.10
N SER A 230 9.45 -16.33 -0.69
CA SER A 230 9.59 -16.89 0.67
C SER A 230 10.54 -15.99 1.45
N LEU A 231 10.06 -15.42 2.56
CA LEU A 231 10.87 -14.65 3.51
C LEU A 231 11.22 -15.46 4.77
N PHE A 232 10.76 -16.71 4.82
CA PHE A 232 11.06 -17.72 5.84
C PHE A 232 11.47 -19.01 5.15
#